data_AF-A0A7J6SYG8-F1
#
_entry.id   AF-A0A7J6SYG8-F1
#
_cell.length_a   1.000
_cell.length_b   1.000
_cell.length_c   1.000
_cell.angle_alpha   90.00
_cell.angle_beta   90.00
_cell.angle_gamma   90.00
#
_symmetry.space_group_name_H-M   'P 1'
#
loop_
_entity.id
_entity.type
_entity.pdbx_description
1 polymer ?
#
loop_
_entity_poly.entity_id
_entity_poly.type
_entity_poly.pdbx_seq_one_letter_code
_entity_poly.pdbx_strand_id
1 'polypeptide(L)'
;MGNSNPILKIAGIVGAFLIVLIAFFGFFRFFNLVLSPLSYMLSIFYMIFGLTLLAVEVAPSWFLSEAILRWASFLGTLIGRGLVYLYIGLLYVTGGAQNGVTSWTYLIIGIYLLLLAIANFVVGYVDIQTVQCASVASVFAMGFTSIKNVFDLELSSVINSASMAGPQSSTIGAQSFTPGERPQSTGFKARVQNMWGKVTEGDPVYIRILGTLAAIGIIVVSILSCFNFANSVLNPLTYILIVFYLIFGIILCFIEIMPSSGVTNWFVERAAFLGTLTGRGLLYLYLGLLFIGGGSQNGASSWAYIVLGIYLVVIAIIFMISGWRLSSNRAAGSLPNSRV
;
A
#
# COMPACT_ATOMS: atom_id res chain seq x y z
N MET A 1 -7.91 5.62 16.04
CA MET A 1 -6.54 6.14 15.83
C MET A 1 -5.72 5.70 17.02
N GLY A 2 -4.68 4.88 16.82
CA GLY A 2 -3.79 4.53 17.94
C GLY A 2 -3.18 5.80 18.52
N ASN A 3 -3.06 5.89 19.85
CA ASN A 3 -2.36 6.98 20.51
C ASN A 3 -0.88 6.91 20.11
N SER A 4 -0.53 7.54 18.99
CA SER A 4 0.87 7.63 18.56
C SER A 4 1.69 8.27 19.67
N ASN A 5 2.87 7.71 19.94
CA ASN A 5 3.79 8.22 20.93
C ASN A 5 3.95 9.75 20.75
N PRO A 6 3.72 10.58 21.79
CA PRO A 6 3.69 12.03 21.66
C PRO A 6 4.98 12.60 21.06
N ILE A 7 6.11 11.92 21.30
CA ILE A 7 7.42 12.29 20.73
C ILE A 7 7.41 12.19 19.21
N LEU A 8 6.91 11.08 18.65
CA LEU A 8 6.81 10.89 17.21
C LEU A 8 5.87 11.90 16.56
N LYS A 9 4.78 12.25 17.25
CA LYS A 9 3.83 13.27 16.78
C LYS A 9 4.49 14.64 16.69
N ILE A 10 5.22 15.06 17.73
CA ILE A 10 5.95 16.33 17.73
C ILE A 10 7.01 16.34 16.63
N ALA A 11 7.78 15.26 16.48
CA ALA A 11 8.76 15.14 15.42
C ALA A 11 8.11 15.19 14.01
N GLY A 12 6.95 14.55 13.85
CA GLY A 12 6.12 14.64 12.64
C GLY A 12 5.72 16.08 12.30
N ILE A 13 5.21 16.82 13.30
CA ILE A 13 4.82 18.23 13.13
C ILE A 13 6.02 19.08 12.71
N VAL A 14 7.18 18.90 13.38
CA VAL A 14 8.40 19.64 13.04
C VAL A 14 8.86 19.32 11.62
N GLY A 15 8.85 18.03 11.22
CA GLY A 15 9.19 17.62 9.86
C GLY A 15 8.26 18.21 8.80
N ALA A 16 6.95 18.12 9.02
CA ALA A 16 5.94 18.69 8.12
C ALA A 16 6.11 20.22 8.00
N PHE A 17 6.33 20.92 9.12
CA PHE A 17 6.54 22.36 9.14
C PHE A 17 7.81 22.76 8.37
N LEU A 18 8.92 22.04 8.55
CA LEU A 18 10.16 22.30 7.81
C LEU A 18 9.97 22.12 6.31
N ILE A 19 9.25 21.07 5.86
CA ILE A 19 8.93 20.86 4.45
C ILE A 19 8.15 22.06 3.89
N VAL A 20 7.11 22.51 4.59
CA VAL A 20 6.29 23.65 4.17
C VAL A 20 7.13 24.92 4.10
N LEU A 21 7.96 25.18 5.12
CA LEU A 21 8.78 26.38 5.20
C LEU A 21 9.77 26.47 4.02
N ILE A 22 10.45 25.38 3.69
CA ILE A 22 11.41 25.34 2.57
C ILE A 22 10.68 25.44 1.24
N ALA A 23 9.58 24.71 1.08
CA ALA A 23 8.78 24.75 -0.12
C ALA A 23 8.23 26.16 -0.39
N PHE A 24 7.82 26.87 0.67
CA PHE A 24 7.42 28.26 0.63
C PHE A 24 8.55 29.15 0.13
N PHE A 25 9.77 29.04 0.68
CA PHE A 25 10.92 29.78 0.17
C PHE A 25 11.31 29.41 -1.27
N GLY A 26 11.13 28.15 -1.67
CA GLY A 26 11.31 27.69 -3.05
C GLY A 26 10.31 28.32 -4.01
N PHE A 27 9.05 28.48 -3.58
CA PHE A 27 7.98 29.09 -4.36
C PHE A 27 8.26 30.55 -4.74
N PHE A 28 8.85 31.35 -3.83
CA PHE A 28 9.19 32.76 -4.13
C PHE A 28 10.33 32.94 -5.13
N ARG A 29 11.02 31.86 -5.53
CA ARG A 29 12.03 31.90 -6.60
C ARG A 29 11.35 31.89 -7.97
N PHE A 30 10.47 32.86 -8.22
CA PHE A 30 9.70 32.96 -9.47
C PHE A 30 10.58 32.96 -10.72
N PHE A 31 11.79 33.53 -10.66
CA PHE A 31 12.76 33.49 -11.77
C PHE A 31 13.24 32.06 -12.11
N ASN A 32 13.20 31.12 -11.15
CA ASN A 32 13.48 29.70 -11.42
C ASN A 32 12.35 29.00 -12.19
N LEU A 33 11.15 29.59 -12.28
CA LEU A 33 10.05 29.03 -13.07
C LEU A 33 10.44 28.94 -14.56
N VAL A 34 11.16 29.94 -15.06
CA VAL A 34 11.61 30.00 -16.46
C VAL A 34 12.82 29.10 -16.67
N LEU A 35 13.76 29.06 -15.72
CA LEU A 35 15.04 28.36 -15.88
C LEU A 35 15.01 26.88 -15.46
N SER A 36 14.08 26.49 -14.59
CA SER A 36 14.03 25.16 -13.99
C SER A 36 12.59 24.80 -13.55
N PRO A 37 11.65 24.64 -14.51
CA PRO A 37 10.24 24.37 -14.23
C PRO A 37 10.03 23.11 -13.37
N LEU A 38 10.92 22.12 -13.51
CA LEU A 38 10.90 20.91 -12.67
C LEU A 38 11.15 21.24 -11.19
N SER A 39 12.11 22.11 -10.87
CA SER A 39 12.38 22.52 -9.48
C SER A 39 11.19 23.26 -8.87
N TYR A 40 10.49 24.05 -9.68
CA TYR A 40 9.29 24.76 -9.26
C TYR A 40 8.11 23.81 -9.01
N MET A 41 7.85 22.86 -9.93
CA MET A 41 6.86 21.79 -9.76
C MET A 41 7.12 20.99 -8.47
N LEU A 42 8.38 20.69 -8.21
CA LEU A 42 8.82 19.93 -7.04
C LEU A 42 8.63 20.73 -5.73
N SER A 43 8.78 22.06 -5.78
CA SER A 43 8.46 22.95 -4.66
C SER A 43 6.96 22.99 -4.36
N ILE A 44 6.10 23.09 -5.38
CA ILE A 44 4.64 22.99 -5.22
C ILE A 44 4.27 21.64 -4.61
N PHE A 45 4.87 20.57 -5.13
CA PHE A 45 4.67 19.21 -4.65
C PHE A 45 5.01 19.08 -3.15
N TYR A 46 6.19 19.56 -2.74
CA TYR A 46 6.58 19.58 -1.33
C TYR A 46 5.63 20.42 -0.47
N MET A 47 5.16 21.56 -0.97
CA MET A 47 4.22 22.40 -0.23
C MET A 47 2.90 21.66 0.04
N ILE A 48 2.33 21.02 -0.99
CA ILE A 48 1.07 20.27 -0.86
C ILE A 48 1.24 19.12 0.14
N PHE A 49 2.30 18.32 0.01
CA PHE A 49 2.55 17.19 0.90
C PHE A 49 2.89 17.63 2.33
N GLY A 50 3.68 18.70 2.49
CA GLY A 50 3.99 19.28 3.78
C GLY A 50 2.74 19.78 4.50
N LEU A 51 1.85 20.50 3.80
CA LEU A 51 0.57 20.95 4.35
C LEU A 51 -0.37 19.78 4.67
N THR A 52 -0.39 18.75 3.82
CA THR A 52 -1.17 17.53 4.04
C THR A 52 -0.72 16.81 5.32
N LEU A 53 0.59 16.62 5.49
CA LEU A 53 1.17 16.02 6.69
C LEU A 53 0.91 16.88 7.92
N LEU A 54 1.08 18.20 7.80
CA LEU A 54 0.83 19.13 8.90
C LEU A 54 -0.64 19.08 9.35
N ALA A 55 -1.58 19.03 8.41
CA ALA A 55 -3.00 18.90 8.71
C ALA A 55 -3.32 17.59 9.44
N VAL A 56 -2.75 16.48 9.00
CA VAL A 56 -2.94 15.14 9.62
C VAL A 56 -2.30 15.09 11.02
N GLU A 57 -1.14 15.70 11.23
CA GLU A 57 -0.41 15.64 12.50
C GLU A 57 -0.92 16.64 13.57
N VAL A 58 -1.26 17.87 13.18
CA VAL A 58 -1.62 18.93 14.14
C VAL A 58 -3.03 18.73 14.70
N ALA A 59 -4.01 18.50 13.82
CA ALA A 59 -5.42 18.48 14.20
C ALA A 59 -6.17 17.35 13.47
N PRO A 60 -6.08 16.10 13.96
CA PRO A 60 -6.71 14.95 13.30
C PRO A 60 -8.24 15.08 13.18
N SER A 61 -8.88 15.84 14.07
CA SER A 61 -10.32 16.14 14.08
C SER A 61 -10.72 17.35 13.22
N TRP A 62 -9.77 17.96 12.50
CA TRP A 62 -10.10 19.08 11.61
C TRP A 62 -10.73 18.56 10.32
N PHE A 63 -11.71 19.29 9.77
CA PHE A 63 -12.45 18.86 8.56
C PHE A 63 -11.53 18.52 7.38
N LEU A 64 -10.41 19.26 7.24
CA LEU A 64 -9.44 19.02 6.17
C LEU A 64 -8.69 17.70 6.38
N SER A 65 -8.30 17.40 7.62
CA SER A 65 -7.69 16.13 8.00
C SER A 65 -8.66 14.97 7.76
N GLU A 66 -9.94 15.11 8.15
CA GLU A 66 -10.95 14.08 7.89
C GLU A 66 -11.17 13.83 6.40
N ALA A 67 -11.23 14.91 5.60
CA ALA A 67 -11.31 14.79 4.14
C ALA A 67 -10.08 14.08 3.58
N ILE A 68 -8.87 14.50 3.96
CA ILE A 68 -7.60 13.88 3.54
C ILE A 68 -7.57 12.40 3.91
N LEU A 69 -7.92 12.05 5.15
CA LEU A 69 -7.93 10.66 5.63
C LEU A 69 -9.01 9.81 4.96
N ARG A 70 -10.12 10.42 4.51
CA ARG A 70 -11.12 9.74 3.69
C ARG A 70 -10.58 9.38 2.31
N TRP A 71 -9.77 10.24 1.71
CA TRP A 71 -9.14 9.99 0.41
C TRP A 71 -7.89 9.12 0.50
N ALA A 72 -7.10 9.31 1.55
CA ALA A 72 -5.79 8.72 1.78
C ALA A 72 -5.74 8.11 3.19
N SER A 73 -6.56 7.07 3.42
CA SER A 73 -6.67 6.40 4.72
C SER A 73 -5.36 5.85 5.25
N PHE A 74 -4.40 5.55 4.37
CA PHE A 74 -3.06 5.11 4.76
C PHE A 74 -2.31 6.18 5.58
N LEU A 75 -2.54 7.47 5.36
CA LEU A 75 -1.96 8.56 6.17
C LEU A 75 -2.41 8.51 7.63
N GLY A 76 -3.52 7.83 7.93
CA GLY A 76 -3.97 7.60 9.30
C GLY A 76 -3.15 6.53 10.04
N THR A 77 -2.32 5.77 9.32
CA THR A 77 -1.47 4.71 9.88
C THR A 77 -0.04 5.21 10.09
N LEU A 78 0.65 4.73 11.13
CA LEU A 78 2.07 5.04 11.36
C LEU A 78 2.95 4.63 10.16
N ILE A 79 2.70 3.45 9.60
CA ILE A 79 3.43 2.95 8.42
C ILE A 79 3.20 3.84 7.21
N GLY A 80 1.95 4.23 6.95
CA GLY A 80 1.64 5.10 5.81
C GLY A 80 2.27 6.47 5.92
N ARG A 81 2.30 7.08 7.12
CA ARG A 81 3.06 8.31 7.37
C ARG A 81 4.56 8.09 7.18
N GLY A 82 5.09 6.98 7.70
CA GLY A 82 6.48 6.56 7.51
C GLY A 82 6.86 6.48 6.02
N LEU A 83 6.00 5.92 5.17
CA LEU A 83 6.22 5.87 3.71
C LEU A 83 6.30 7.26 3.09
N VAL A 84 5.44 8.20 3.51
CA VAL A 84 5.48 9.58 3.00
C VAL A 84 6.73 10.31 3.47
N TYR A 85 7.12 10.18 4.74
CA TYR A 85 8.37 10.74 5.25
C TYR A 85 9.60 10.14 4.55
N LEU A 86 9.60 8.83 4.30
CA LEU A 86 10.66 8.15 3.57
C LEU A 86 10.80 8.75 2.17
N TYR A 87 9.69 8.89 1.48
CA TYR A 87 9.66 9.40 0.12
C TYR A 87 10.10 10.87 0.02
N ILE A 88 9.53 11.75 0.84
CA ILE A 88 9.92 13.17 0.84
C ILE A 88 11.38 13.28 1.29
N GLY A 89 11.80 12.52 2.30
CA GLY A 89 13.19 12.47 2.76
C GLY A 89 14.15 12.07 1.65
N LEU A 90 13.83 11.00 0.91
CA LEU A 90 14.60 10.57 -0.26
C LEU A 90 14.66 11.69 -1.30
N LEU A 91 13.52 12.29 -1.68
CA LEU A 91 13.51 13.40 -2.64
C LEU A 91 14.34 14.61 -2.18
N TYR A 92 14.37 14.90 -0.88
CA TYR A 92 15.20 15.98 -0.32
C TYR A 92 16.69 15.66 -0.40
N VAL A 93 17.08 14.45 0.00
CA VAL A 93 18.48 13.98 -0.09
C VAL A 93 18.94 13.93 -1.55
N THR A 94 18.07 13.51 -2.46
CA THR A 94 18.42 13.24 -3.86
C THR A 94 18.27 14.46 -4.77
N GLY A 95 17.17 15.20 -4.65
CA GLY A 95 16.84 16.34 -5.50
C GLY A 95 17.42 17.66 -5.01
N GLY A 96 17.65 17.81 -3.70
CA GLY A 96 18.18 19.05 -3.12
C GLY A 96 19.69 19.24 -3.29
N ALA A 97 20.42 18.15 -3.58
CA ALA A 97 21.87 18.17 -3.62
C ALA A 97 22.48 18.99 -4.78
N GLN A 98 21.68 19.31 -5.81
CA GLN A 98 22.22 19.77 -7.09
C GLN A 98 22.59 21.26 -7.18
N ASN A 99 22.21 22.11 -6.20
CA ASN A 99 22.41 23.57 -6.32
C ASN A 99 22.93 24.26 -5.03
N GLY A 100 24.25 24.44 -4.91
CA GLY A 100 24.90 25.44 -4.03
C GLY A 100 24.75 25.25 -2.51
N VAL A 101 24.96 26.32 -1.73
CA VAL A 101 24.93 26.32 -0.24
C VAL A 101 23.59 25.80 0.33
N THR A 102 22.49 25.94 -0.43
CA THR A 102 21.19 25.39 -0.07
C THR A 102 21.15 23.85 -0.05
N SER A 103 22.09 23.19 -0.72
CA SER A 103 22.24 21.72 -0.77
C SER A 103 22.32 21.10 0.63
N TRP A 104 23.09 21.70 1.55
CA TRP A 104 23.23 21.18 2.91
C TRP A 104 21.93 21.24 3.71
N THR A 105 21.13 22.29 3.53
CA THR A 105 19.82 22.40 4.19
C THR A 105 18.87 21.30 3.71
N TYR A 106 18.83 21.05 2.40
CA TYR A 106 18.02 19.96 1.85
C TYR A 106 18.51 18.58 2.34
N LEU A 107 19.82 18.39 2.42
CA LEU A 107 20.41 17.14 2.91
C LEU A 107 20.04 16.88 4.38
N ILE A 108 20.24 17.86 5.27
CA ILE A 108 19.95 17.73 6.71
C ILE A 108 18.48 17.39 6.92
N ILE A 109 17.59 18.07 6.19
CA ILE A 109 16.15 17.89 6.34
C ILE A 109 15.71 16.58 5.71
N GLY A 110 16.31 16.19 4.60
CA GLY A 110 16.14 14.85 4.02
C GLY A 110 16.52 13.74 5.00
N ILE A 111 17.70 13.81 5.62
CA ILE A 111 18.15 12.85 6.63
C ILE A 111 17.20 12.82 7.83
N TYR A 112 16.76 13.99 8.31
CA TYR A 112 15.78 14.07 9.40
C TYR A 112 14.48 13.33 9.06
N LEU A 113 13.94 13.54 7.85
CA LEU A 113 12.74 12.86 7.40
C LEU A 113 12.95 11.35 7.22
N LEU A 114 14.13 10.90 6.79
CA LEU A 114 14.48 9.48 6.71
C LEU A 114 14.51 8.84 8.11
N LEU A 115 15.11 9.50 9.11
CA LEU A 115 15.10 9.02 10.49
C LEU A 115 13.67 8.94 11.05
N LEU A 116 12.86 9.96 10.76
CA LEU A 116 11.45 9.98 11.14
C LEU A 116 10.65 8.84 10.47
N ALA A 117 10.95 8.53 9.22
CA ALA A 117 10.37 7.41 8.50
C ALA A 117 10.71 6.07 9.17
N ILE A 118 11.99 5.84 9.46
CA ILE A 118 12.47 4.64 10.16
C ILE A 118 11.76 4.52 11.52
N ALA A 119 11.68 5.60 12.30
CA ALA A 119 11.03 5.58 13.60
C ALA A 119 9.52 5.25 13.49
N ASN A 120 8.82 5.79 12.50
CA ASN A 120 7.42 5.45 12.22
C ASN A 120 7.24 3.99 11.79
N PHE A 121 8.18 3.42 11.02
CA PHE A 121 8.14 2.01 10.66
C PHE A 121 8.38 1.10 11.86
N VAL A 122 9.37 1.41 12.71
CA VAL A 122 9.67 0.62 13.91
C VAL A 122 8.48 0.62 14.86
N VAL A 123 7.92 1.79 15.17
CA VAL A 123 6.76 1.87 16.07
C VAL A 123 5.51 1.25 15.43
N GLY A 124 5.26 1.51 14.14
CA GLY A 124 4.16 0.89 13.42
C GLY A 124 4.26 -0.64 13.37
N TYR A 125 5.47 -1.19 13.26
CA TYR A 125 5.70 -2.64 13.29
C TYR A 125 5.42 -3.24 14.66
N VAL A 126 5.89 -2.58 15.73
CA VAL A 126 5.61 -3.00 17.12
C VAL A 126 4.10 -2.96 17.41
N ASP A 127 3.41 -1.90 16.97
CA ASP A 127 1.97 -1.77 17.15
C ASP A 127 1.20 -2.91 16.45
N ILE A 128 1.60 -3.30 15.23
CA ILE A 128 0.96 -4.43 14.53
C ILE A 128 1.19 -5.75 15.28
N GLN A 129 2.40 -6.00 15.76
CA GLN A 129 2.71 -7.22 16.53
C GLN A 129 1.88 -7.31 17.81
N THR A 130 1.74 -6.20 18.54
CA THR A 130 0.93 -6.20 19.78
C THR A 130 -0.54 -6.48 19.52
N VAL A 131 -1.12 -5.92 18.44
CA VAL A 131 -2.51 -6.17 18.05
C VAL A 131 -2.71 -7.62 17.61
N GLN A 132 -1.77 -8.21 16.85
CA GLN A 132 -1.85 -9.62 16.47
C GLN A 132 -1.76 -10.56 17.66
N CYS A 133 -0.85 -10.29 18.62
CA CYS A 133 -0.78 -11.07 19.85
C CYS A 133 -2.06 -10.97 20.70
N ALA A 134 -2.65 -9.77 20.79
CA ALA A 134 -3.90 -9.56 21.51
C ALA A 134 -5.09 -10.22 20.82
N SER A 135 -5.18 -10.17 19.48
CA SER A 135 -6.26 -10.82 18.74
C SER A 135 -6.16 -12.34 18.89
N VAL A 136 -4.96 -12.93 18.78
CA VAL A 136 -4.75 -14.35 19.00
C VAL A 136 -5.13 -14.74 20.43
N ALA A 137 -4.69 -13.99 21.44
CA ALA A 137 -5.08 -14.23 22.83
C ALA A 137 -6.61 -14.15 23.04
N SER A 138 -7.30 -13.21 22.39
CA SER A 138 -8.76 -13.08 22.47
C SER A 138 -9.52 -14.21 21.76
N VAL A 139 -9.00 -14.68 20.62
CA VAL A 139 -9.56 -15.84 19.89
C VAL A 139 -9.34 -17.11 20.68
N PHE A 140 -8.18 -17.27 21.33
CA PHE A 140 -7.95 -18.37 22.26
C PHE A 140 -8.86 -18.29 23.49
N ALA A 141 -9.04 -17.10 24.08
CA ALA A 141 -9.94 -16.91 25.22
C ALA A 141 -11.42 -17.21 24.85
N MET A 142 -11.88 -16.76 23.69
CA MET A 142 -13.21 -17.11 23.14
C MET A 142 -13.34 -18.60 22.82
N GLY A 143 -12.29 -19.22 22.29
CA GLY A 143 -12.24 -20.67 22.05
C GLY A 143 -12.37 -21.46 23.35
N PHE A 144 -11.64 -21.07 24.41
CA PHE A 144 -11.73 -21.69 25.72
C PHE A 144 -13.10 -21.50 26.39
N THR A 145 -13.74 -20.34 26.22
CA THR A 145 -15.11 -20.12 26.76
C THR A 145 -16.15 -20.94 25.99
N SER A 146 -16.04 -21.05 24.66
CA SER A 146 -16.92 -21.92 23.87
C SER A 146 -16.76 -23.39 24.24
N ILE A 147 -15.52 -23.88 24.44
CA ILE A 147 -15.28 -25.26 24.87
C ILE A 147 -15.87 -25.50 26.27
N LYS A 148 -15.68 -24.56 27.20
CA LYS A 148 -16.26 -24.64 28.54
C LYS A 148 -17.79 -24.71 28.50
N ASN A 149 -18.44 -23.87 27.69
CA ASN A 149 -19.89 -23.86 27.55
C ASN A 149 -20.44 -25.14 26.91
N VAL A 150 -19.71 -25.73 25.95
CA VAL A 150 -20.07 -27.03 25.36
C VAL A 150 -19.95 -28.15 26.39
N PHE A 151 -18.88 -28.17 27.19
CA PHE A 151 -18.71 -29.14 28.27
C PHE A 151 -19.77 -28.99 29.36
N ASP A 152 -20.10 -27.75 29.77
CA ASP A 152 -21.16 -27.50 30.76
C ASP A 152 -22.54 -27.93 30.24
N LEU A 153 -22.80 -27.76 28.93
CA LEU A 153 -24.02 -28.24 28.27
C LEU A 153 -24.07 -29.77 28.17
N GLU A 154 -22.99 -30.45 27.80
CA GLU A 154 -22.94 -31.92 27.81
C GLU A 154 -23.06 -32.50 29.22
N LEU A 155 -22.42 -31.90 30.22
CA LEU A 155 -22.54 -32.35 31.60
C LEU A 155 -23.98 -32.22 32.10
N SER A 156 -24.65 -31.11 31.77
CA SER A 156 -26.06 -30.91 32.12
C SER A 156 -27.00 -31.87 31.40
N SER A 157 -26.72 -32.24 30.15
CA SER A 157 -27.52 -33.21 29.39
C SER A 157 -27.33 -34.64 29.88
N VAL A 158 -26.11 -35.01 30.31
CA VAL A 158 -25.82 -36.32 30.93
C VAL A 158 -26.49 -36.44 32.30
N ILE A 159 -26.46 -35.38 33.12
CA ILE A 159 -27.16 -35.35 34.41
C ILE A 159 -28.68 -35.48 34.21
N ASN A 160 -29.25 -34.82 33.19
CA ASN A 160 -30.68 -34.88 32.90
C ASN A 160 -31.11 -36.22 32.27
N SER A 161 -30.28 -36.83 31.42
CA SER A 161 -30.57 -38.13 30.77
C SER A 161 -30.42 -39.34 31.70
N ALA A 162 -29.65 -39.23 32.77
CA ALA A 162 -29.63 -40.23 33.85
C ALA A 162 -30.99 -40.33 34.59
N SER A 163 -31.91 -39.38 34.42
CA SER A 163 -33.23 -39.38 35.07
C SER A 163 -34.36 -40.01 34.24
N MET A 164 -34.12 -40.40 32.99
CA MET A 164 -35.15 -40.98 32.12
C MET A 164 -34.58 -42.13 31.26
N ALA A 165 -34.36 -43.28 31.90
CA ALA A 165 -34.16 -44.54 31.19
C ALA A 165 -35.49 -45.05 30.63
N GLY A 166 -35.84 -44.61 29.43
CA GLY A 166 -36.87 -45.21 28.58
C GLY A 166 -36.24 -45.61 27.23
N PRO A 167 -36.41 -46.84 26.73
CA PRO A 167 -35.72 -47.31 25.54
C PRO A 167 -36.36 -46.74 24.26
N GLN A 168 -35.59 -45.96 23.49
CA GLN A 168 -35.93 -45.65 22.10
C GLN A 168 -34.75 -45.89 21.17
N SER A 169 -35.03 -46.70 20.15
CA SER A 169 -34.18 -47.08 19.03
C SER A 169 -34.27 -46.01 17.95
N SER A 170 -33.13 -45.45 17.51
CA SER A 170 -33.09 -44.62 16.30
C SER A 170 -31.79 -44.83 15.51
N THR A 171 -32.00 -45.19 14.26
CA THR A 171 -31.07 -45.57 13.19
C THR A 171 -30.21 -44.40 12.71
N ILE A 172 -28.88 -44.57 12.73
CA ILE A 172 -27.89 -43.59 12.23
C ILE A 172 -27.68 -43.81 10.73
N GLY A 173 -27.92 -42.77 9.91
CA GLY A 173 -27.62 -42.75 8.48
C GLY A 173 -26.15 -42.43 8.22
N ALA A 174 -25.42 -43.38 7.64
CA ALA A 174 -24.03 -43.24 7.26
C ALA A 174 -23.87 -42.40 5.96
N GLN A 175 -23.18 -41.27 6.04
CA GLN A 175 -22.66 -40.58 4.85
C GLN A 175 -21.38 -41.27 4.40
N SER A 176 -21.42 -41.93 3.24
CA SER A 176 -20.28 -42.61 2.64
C SER A 176 -19.25 -41.61 2.11
N PHE A 177 -18.18 -41.39 2.85
CA PHE A 177 -16.94 -40.81 2.30
C PHE A 177 -16.27 -41.87 1.42
N THR A 178 -16.24 -41.67 0.10
CA THR A 178 -15.48 -42.50 -0.84
C THR A 178 -13.99 -42.12 -0.76
N PRO A 179 -13.12 -42.93 -0.14
CA PRO A 179 -11.69 -42.64 -0.03
C PRO A 179 -11.02 -43.13 -1.32
N GLY A 180 -10.63 -42.22 -2.23
CA GLY A 180 -9.86 -42.68 -3.40
C GLY A 180 -9.71 -41.74 -4.59
N GLU A 181 -10.46 -40.65 -4.71
CA GLU A 181 -10.24 -39.73 -5.83
C GLU A 181 -8.97 -38.91 -5.62
N ARG A 182 -7.88 -39.35 -6.25
CA ARG A 182 -6.67 -38.55 -6.39
C ARG A 182 -7.03 -37.25 -7.10
N PRO A 183 -6.63 -36.07 -6.58
CA PRO A 183 -6.91 -34.79 -7.22
C PRO A 183 -6.34 -34.84 -8.64
N GLN A 184 -7.21 -34.86 -9.65
CA GLN A 184 -6.81 -34.84 -11.05
C GLN A 184 -5.86 -33.66 -11.25
N SER A 185 -4.70 -33.93 -11.85
CA SER A 185 -3.71 -32.92 -12.20
C SER A 185 -4.32 -31.99 -13.26
N THR A 186 -5.02 -30.97 -12.81
CA THR A 186 -5.50 -29.90 -13.68
C THR A 186 -4.25 -29.24 -14.28
N GLY A 187 -4.11 -29.36 -15.60
CA GLY A 187 -2.96 -28.80 -16.32
C GLY A 187 -2.77 -27.31 -15.99
N PHE A 188 -1.55 -26.79 -16.14
CA PHE A 188 -1.21 -25.41 -15.78
C PHE A 188 -2.21 -24.38 -16.31
N LYS A 189 -2.70 -24.55 -17.55
CA LYS A 189 -3.74 -23.70 -18.15
C LYS A 189 -5.05 -23.71 -17.35
N ALA A 190 -5.52 -24.88 -16.92
CA ALA A 190 -6.73 -25.01 -16.10
C ALA A 190 -6.52 -24.45 -14.68
N ARG A 191 -5.31 -24.58 -14.11
CA ARG A 191 -4.96 -23.91 -12.84
C ARG A 191 -4.96 -22.40 -12.97
N VAL A 192 -4.36 -21.84 -14.03
CA VAL A 192 -4.38 -20.40 -14.31
C VAL A 192 -5.81 -19.93 -14.53
N GLN A 193 -6.60 -20.64 -15.34
CA GLN A 193 -7.99 -20.29 -15.61
C GLN A 193 -8.87 -20.36 -14.34
N ASN A 194 -8.68 -21.37 -13.48
CA ASN A 194 -9.38 -21.46 -12.20
C ASN A 194 -8.95 -20.38 -11.21
N MET A 195 -7.66 -20.01 -11.17
CA MET A 195 -7.18 -18.88 -10.36
C MET A 195 -7.72 -17.55 -10.87
N TRP A 196 -7.89 -17.39 -12.18
CA TRP A 196 -8.45 -16.17 -12.75
C TRP A 196 -9.98 -16.12 -12.61
N GLY A 197 -10.65 -17.27 -12.65
CA GLY A 197 -12.11 -17.37 -12.49
C GLY A 197 -12.60 -17.22 -11.05
N LYS A 198 -11.83 -17.67 -10.05
CA LYS A 198 -12.23 -17.59 -8.62
C LYS A 198 -11.98 -16.24 -7.96
N VAL A 199 -11.13 -15.39 -8.54
CA VAL A 199 -10.54 -14.25 -7.83
C VAL A 199 -11.13 -12.90 -8.24
N THR A 200 -12.19 -12.88 -9.04
CA THR A 200 -12.78 -11.62 -9.52
C THR A 200 -14.29 -11.63 -9.48
N GLU A 201 -14.86 -11.58 -8.28
CA GLU A 201 -16.22 -11.05 -8.07
C GLU A 201 -16.26 -9.51 -8.14
N GLY A 202 -15.32 -8.83 -8.81
CA GLY A 202 -15.37 -7.37 -8.88
C GLY A 202 -14.38 -6.67 -9.81
N ASP A 203 -13.19 -7.21 -10.05
CA ASP A 203 -12.19 -6.54 -10.87
C ASP A 203 -12.27 -7.04 -12.32
N PRO A 204 -12.51 -6.16 -13.31
CA PRO A 204 -12.59 -6.59 -14.69
C PRO A 204 -11.20 -6.99 -15.23
N VAL A 205 -11.16 -8.10 -15.96
CA VAL A 205 -9.93 -8.77 -16.42
C VAL A 205 -8.98 -7.83 -17.18
N TYR A 206 -9.50 -6.88 -17.95
CA TYR A 206 -8.70 -5.94 -18.74
C TYR A 206 -7.79 -5.04 -17.87
N ILE A 207 -8.25 -4.66 -16.66
CA ILE A 207 -7.48 -3.81 -15.74
C ILE A 207 -6.23 -4.53 -15.28
N ARG A 208 -6.35 -5.83 -15.00
CA ARG A 208 -5.22 -6.66 -14.55
C ARG A 208 -4.20 -6.87 -15.64
N ILE A 209 -4.65 -7.06 -16.88
CA ILE A 209 -3.75 -7.18 -18.04
C ILE A 209 -2.93 -5.89 -18.19
N LEU A 210 -3.57 -4.72 -18.11
CA LEU A 210 -2.87 -3.43 -18.15
C LEU A 210 -1.88 -3.28 -16.98
N GLY A 211 -2.31 -3.60 -15.75
CA GLY A 211 -1.43 -3.55 -14.57
C GLY A 211 -0.23 -4.50 -14.67
N THR A 212 -0.43 -5.69 -15.23
CA THR A 212 0.62 -6.68 -15.47
C THR A 212 1.63 -6.17 -16.51
N LEU A 213 1.15 -5.60 -17.62
CA LEU A 213 2.02 -5.01 -18.64
C LEU A 213 2.84 -3.83 -18.08
N ALA A 214 2.23 -2.99 -17.24
CA ALA A 214 2.94 -1.94 -16.51
C ALA A 214 4.05 -2.49 -15.61
N ALA A 215 3.76 -3.52 -14.80
CA ALA A 215 4.73 -4.13 -13.92
C ALA A 215 5.91 -4.75 -14.68
N ILE A 216 5.63 -5.46 -15.78
CA ILE A 216 6.66 -6.03 -16.65
C ILE A 216 7.51 -4.91 -17.28
N GLY A 217 6.87 -3.84 -17.78
CA GLY A 217 7.57 -2.68 -18.32
C GLY A 217 8.55 -2.06 -17.31
N ILE A 218 8.12 -1.87 -16.07
CA ILE A 218 8.98 -1.37 -14.98
C ILE A 218 10.18 -2.29 -14.76
N ILE A 219 9.97 -3.61 -14.68
CA ILE A 219 11.04 -4.59 -14.48
C ILE A 219 12.03 -4.55 -15.64
N VAL A 220 11.55 -4.59 -16.89
CA VAL A 220 12.40 -4.59 -18.08
C VAL A 220 13.24 -3.33 -18.16
N VAL A 221 12.64 -2.13 -18.00
CA VAL A 221 13.38 -0.87 -18.04
C VAL A 221 14.39 -0.77 -16.89
N SER A 222 14.04 -1.27 -15.70
CA SER A 222 14.96 -1.30 -14.55
C SER A 222 16.17 -2.21 -14.82
N ILE A 223 15.95 -3.42 -15.35
CA ILE A 223 17.03 -4.35 -15.72
C ILE A 223 17.91 -3.76 -16.83
N LEU A 224 17.31 -3.18 -17.87
CA LEU A 224 18.06 -2.53 -18.95
C LEU A 224 18.94 -1.39 -18.42
N SER A 225 18.48 -0.70 -17.38
CA SER A 225 19.21 0.39 -16.77
C SER A 225 20.35 -0.08 -15.87
N CYS A 226 20.26 -1.28 -15.29
CA CYS A 226 21.37 -1.92 -14.59
C CYS A 226 22.58 -2.18 -15.50
N PHE A 227 22.36 -2.42 -16.81
CA PHE A 227 23.48 -2.60 -17.75
C PHE A 227 24.28 -1.31 -17.98
N ASN A 228 23.70 -0.14 -17.70
CA ASN A 228 24.42 1.13 -17.70
C ASN A 228 25.10 1.40 -16.33
N PHE A 229 25.81 0.39 -15.82
CA PHE A 229 26.42 0.42 -14.50
C PHE A 229 27.44 1.54 -14.36
N ALA A 230 28.25 1.79 -15.39
CA ALA A 230 29.28 2.84 -15.37
C ALA A 230 28.70 4.24 -15.09
N ASN A 231 27.59 4.61 -15.75
CA ASN A 231 26.91 5.88 -15.47
C ASN A 231 26.15 5.86 -14.13
N SER A 232 25.68 4.68 -13.70
CA SER A 232 24.95 4.52 -12.44
C SER A 232 25.87 4.68 -11.22
N VAL A 233 27.14 4.31 -11.31
CA VAL A 233 28.13 4.53 -10.23
C VAL A 233 28.42 6.02 -10.03
N LEU A 234 28.42 6.80 -11.11
CA LEU A 234 28.63 8.24 -11.04
C LEU A 234 27.42 9.00 -10.46
N ASN A 235 26.22 8.42 -10.54
CA ASN A 235 24.98 8.98 -10.01
C ASN A 235 24.29 7.99 -9.06
N PRO A 236 24.70 7.91 -7.77
CA PRO A 236 24.17 6.93 -6.82
C PRO A 236 22.65 7.01 -6.64
N LEU A 237 22.07 8.19 -6.83
CA LEU A 237 20.62 8.42 -6.90
C LEU A 237 19.94 7.58 -7.96
N THR A 238 20.51 7.54 -9.17
CA THR A 238 19.96 6.76 -10.29
C THR A 238 19.94 5.28 -9.90
N TYR A 239 21.01 4.79 -9.28
CA TYR A 239 21.10 3.40 -8.84
C TYR A 239 20.02 3.06 -7.80
N ILE A 240 19.84 3.92 -6.78
CA ILE A 240 18.80 3.74 -5.76
C ILE A 240 17.40 3.72 -6.41
N LEU A 241 17.14 4.63 -7.36
CA LEU A 241 15.86 4.65 -8.08
C LEU A 241 15.65 3.39 -8.93
N ILE A 242 16.69 2.88 -9.62
CA ILE A 242 16.60 1.63 -10.40
C ILE A 242 16.25 0.46 -9.49
N VAL A 243 16.92 0.31 -8.36
CA VAL A 243 16.64 -0.76 -7.38
C VAL A 243 15.22 -0.61 -6.83
N PHE A 244 14.82 0.62 -6.51
CA PHE A 244 13.46 0.93 -6.06
C PHE A 244 12.41 0.52 -7.09
N TYR A 245 12.58 0.92 -8.36
CA TYR A 245 11.67 0.54 -9.45
C TYR A 245 11.62 -0.98 -9.65
N LEU A 246 12.76 -1.66 -9.57
CA LEU A 246 12.82 -3.10 -9.72
C LEU A 246 12.00 -3.82 -8.63
N ILE A 247 12.17 -3.42 -7.36
CA ILE A 247 11.45 -4.00 -6.24
C ILE A 247 9.94 -3.77 -6.40
N PHE A 248 9.51 -2.53 -6.67
CA PHE A 248 8.09 -2.23 -6.84
C PHE A 248 7.49 -2.88 -8.09
N GLY A 249 8.25 -2.98 -9.18
CA GLY A 249 7.86 -3.72 -10.38
C GLY A 249 7.59 -5.19 -10.08
N ILE A 250 8.46 -5.85 -9.30
CA ILE A 250 8.27 -7.24 -8.87
C ILE A 250 7.03 -7.38 -7.98
N ILE A 251 6.86 -6.50 -6.99
CA ILE A 251 5.69 -6.53 -6.09
C ILE A 251 4.39 -6.38 -6.90
N LEU A 252 4.32 -5.39 -7.79
CA LEU A 252 3.17 -5.17 -8.65
C LEU A 252 2.92 -6.36 -9.58
N CYS A 253 3.98 -6.97 -10.11
CA CYS A 253 3.89 -8.16 -10.95
C CYS A 253 3.22 -9.33 -10.19
N PHE A 254 3.63 -9.57 -8.94
CA PHE A 254 2.99 -10.60 -8.11
C PHE A 254 1.53 -10.31 -7.81
N ILE A 255 1.20 -9.06 -7.46
CA ILE A 255 -0.17 -8.64 -7.14
C ILE A 255 -1.10 -8.80 -8.35
N GLU A 256 -0.63 -8.44 -9.55
CA GLU A 256 -1.46 -8.50 -10.76
C GLU A 256 -1.58 -9.91 -11.35
N ILE A 257 -0.49 -10.70 -11.33
CA ILE A 257 -0.49 -12.06 -11.91
C ILE A 257 -1.10 -13.08 -10.95
N MET A 258 -0.79 -12.98 -9.65
CA MET A 258 -1.13 -14.01 -8.64
C MET A 258 -1.87 -13.40 -7.43
N PRO A 259 -3.04 -12.80 -7.63
CA PRO A 259 -3.79 -12.07 -6.60
C PRO A 259 -4.14 -12.89 -5.34
N SER A 260 -4.26 -14.21 -5.44
CA SER A 260 -4.56 -15.10 -4.32
C SER A 260 -3.37 -15.91 -3.82
N SER A 261 -2.16 -15.55 -4.26
CA SER A 261 -0.95 -16.14 -3.70
C SER A 261 -0.78 -15.71 -2.24
N GLY A 262 -0.20 -16.57 -1.41
CA GLY A 262 0.21 -16.21 -0.05
C GLY A 262 1.14 -15.00 -0.01
N VAL A 263 1.98 -14.84 -1.05
CA VAL A 263 2.86 -13.67 -1.23
C VAL A 263 2.06 -12.39 -1.44
N THR A 264 1.03 -12.40 -2.28
CA THR A 264 0.17 -11.23 -2.48
C THR A 264 -0.59 -10.89 -1.21
N ASN A 265 -1.16 -11.89 -0.53
CA ASN A 265 -1.82 -11.68 0.77
C ASN A 265 -0.87 -11.08 1.80
N TRP A 266 0.38 -11.55 1.86
CA TRP A 266 1.43 -11.02 2.74
C TRP A 266 1.75 -9.54 2.47
N PHE A 267 1.79 -9.13 1.19
CA PHE A 267 1.98 -7.73 0.79
C PHE A 267 0.74 -6.89 1.10
N VAL A 268 -0.45 -7.38 0.77
CA VAL A 268 -1.72 -6.67 1.01
C VAL A 268 -1.98 -6.50 2.51
N GLU A 269 -1.63 -7.48 3.33
CA GLU A 269 -1.74 -7.37 4.79
C GLU A 269 -0.84 -6.25 5.35
N ARG A 270 0.39 -6.11 4.83
CA ARG A 270 1.34 -5.06 5.25
C ARG A 270 1.05 -3.70 4.64
N ALA A 271 0.49 -3.69 3.44
CA ALA A 271 0.19 -2.50 2.66
C ALA A 271 -1.22 -2.60 2.11
N ALA A 272 -2.21 -2.43 2.99
CA ALA A 272 -3.64 -2.56 2.67
C ALA A 272 -4.07 -1.76 1.44
N PHE A 273 -3.42 -0.62 1.16
CA PHE A 273 -3.72 0.18 -0.02
C PHE A 273 -3.45 -0.57 -1.34
N LEU A 274 -2.48 -1.49 -1.39
CA LEU A 274 -2.21 -2.35 -2.54
C LEU A 274 -3.32 -3.35 -2.83
N GLY A 275 -4.13 -3.69 -1.82
CA GLY A 275 -5.32 -4.51 -2.01
C GLY A 275 -6.47 -3.76 -2.69
N THR A 276 -6.44 -2.43 -2.68
CA THR A 276 -7.48 -1.59 -3.29
C THR A 276 -7.11 -1.17 -4.70
N LEU A 277 -8.09 -1.11 -5.60
CA LEU A 277 -7.88 -0.68 -6.99
C LEU A 277 -7.38 0.76 -7.08
N THR A 278 -7.95 1.64 -6.25
CA THR A 278 -7.52 3.05 -6.14
C THR A 278 -6.09 3.17 -5.60
N GLY A 279 -5.73 2.39 -4.56
CA GLY A 279 -4.38 2.43 -4.00
C GLY A 279 -3.31 1.89 -4.96
N ARG A 280 -3.62 0.85 -5.74
CA ARG A 280 -2.77 0.42 -6.87
C ARG A 280 -2.64 1.52 -7.92
N GLY A 281 -3.73 2.17 -8.28
CA GLY A 281 -3.73 3.33 -9.18
C GLY A 281 -2.83 4.46 -8.69
N LEU A 282 -2.89 4.81 -7.41
CA LEU A 282 -1.99 5.81 -6.81
C LEU A 282 -0.52 5.39 -6.87
N LEU A 283 -0.21 4.11 -6.66
CA LEU A 283 1.14 3.60 -6.81
C LEU A 283 1.64 3.70 -8.27
N TYR A 284 0.80 3.34 -9.24
CA TYR A 284 1.14 3.52 -10.66
C TYR A 284 1.35 4.99 -11.03
N LEU A 285 0.52 5.90 -10.50
CA LEU A 285 0.67 7.34 -10.75
C LEU A 285 2.02 7.81 -10.22
N TYR A 286 2.32 7.43 -8.98
CA TYR A 286 3.56 7.75 -8.30
C TYR A 286 4.78 7.24 -9.08
N LEU A 287 4.79 5.97 -9.48
CA LEU A 287 5.87 5.40 -10.27
C LEU A 287 5.96 6.11 -11.63
N GLY A 288 4.83 6.40 -12.29
CA GLY A 288 4.81 7.12 -13.56
C GLY A 288 5.44 8.51 -13.48
N LEU A 289 5.10 9.29 -12.46
CA LEU A 289 5.69 10.60 -12.21
C LEU A 289 7.19 10.50 -11.89
N LEU A 290 7.62 9.48 -11.14
CA LEU A 290 9.02 9.22 -10.89
C LEU A 290 9.78 8.81 -12.16
N PHE A 291 9.19 8.02 -13.04
CA PHE A 291 9.77 7.66 -14.33
C PHE A 291 9.95 8.89 -15.22
N ILE A 292 8.95 9.79 -15.29
CA ILE A 292 9.02 11.03 -16.06
C ILE A 292 10.05 12.00 -15.45
N GLY A 293 10.04 12.20 -14.14
CA GLY A 293 10.90 13.17 -13.45
C GLY A 293 12.35 12.70 -13.26
N GLY A 294 12.54 11.41 -12.97
CA GLY A 294 13.85 10.81 -12.71
C GLY A 294 14.57 10.27 -13.95
N GLY A 295 13.82 9.83 -14.96
CA GLY A 295 14.37 9.21 -16.17
C GLY A 295 15.03 10.18 -17.16
N SER A 296 14.83 11.49 -16.99
CA SER A 296 15.36 12.50 -17.92
C SER A 296 16.88 12.70 -17.84
N GLN A 297 17.57 12.15 -16.84
CA GLN A 297 18.96 12.53 -16.55
C GLN A 297 20.04 11.71 -17.29
N ASN A 298 19.69 10.60 -17.96
CA ASN A 298 20.70 9.67 -18.49
C ASN A 298 20.47 9.24 -19.96
N GLY A 299 20.89 10.09 -20.91
CA GLY A 299 21.23 9.68 -22.29
C GLY A 299 20.12 8.99 -23.11
N ALA A 300 20.53 8.10 -24.03
CA ALA A 300 19.67 7.49 -25.06
C ALA A 300 18.55 6.58 -24.53
N SER A 301 18.55 6.20 -23.25
CA SER A 301 17.44 5.46 -22.62
C SER A 301 16.35 6.38 -22.04
N SER A 302 16.56 7.70 -22.01
CA SER A 302 15.61 8.68 -21.44
C SER A 302 14.21 8.60 -22.06
N TRP A 303 14.10 8.32 -23.36
CA TRP A 303 12.79 8.20 -24.02
C TRP A 303 11.99 7.00 -23.50
N ALA A 304 12.64 5.88 -23.18
CA ALA A 304 11.96 4.69 -22.65
C ALA A 304 11.34 4.98 -21.28
N TYR A 305 12.04 5.76 -20.45
CA TYR A 305 11.51 6.21 -19.16
C TYR A 305 10.31 7.13 -19.31
N ILE A 306 10.37 8.08 -20.25
CA ILE A 306 9.25 9.02 -20.49
C ILE A 306 8.03 8.26 -21.02
N VAL A 307 8.21 7.40 -22.02
CA VAL A 307 7.12 6.60 -22.61
C VAL A 307 6.49 5.68 -21.58
N LEU A 308 7.31 4.94 -20.81
CA LEU A 308 6.80 4.09 -19.74
C LEU A 308 6.13 4.92 -18.64
N GLY A 309 6.70 6.05 -18.27
CA GLY A 309 6.13 6.94 -17.26
C GLY A 309 4.75 7.48 -17.66
N ILE A 310 4.58 7.93 -18.90
CA ILE A 310 3.28 8.33 -19.44
C ILE A 310 2.29 7.16 -19.42
N TYR A 311 2.73 5.96 -19.83
CA TYR A 311 1.90 4.76 -19.79
C TYR A 311 1.42 4.43 -18.37
N LEU A 312 2.29 4.52 -17.37
CA LEU A 312 1.95 4.32 -15.97
C LEU A 312 0.93 5.37 -15.46
N VAL A 313 1.07 6.64 -15.86
CA VAL A 313 0.10 7.70 -15.52
C VAL A 313 -1.28 7.40 -16.12
N VAL A 314 -1.34 6.96 -17.39
CA VAL A 314 -2.61 6.59 -18.03
C VAL A 314 -3.27 5.41 -17.32
N ILE A 315 -2.51 4.36 -17.00
CA ILE A 315 -3.01 3.22 -16.24
C ILE A 315 -3.50 3.63 -14.86
N ALA A 316 -2.77 4.50 -14.18
CA ALA A 316 -3.15 5.00 -12.88
C ALA A 316 -4.52 5.68 -12.90
N ILE A 317 -4.76 6.53 -13.91
CA ILE A 317 -6.06 7.20 -14.11
C ILE A 317 -7.17 6.16 -14.33
N ILE A 318 -6.93 5.15 -15.17
CA ILE A 318 -7.90 4.06 -15.43
C ILE A 318 -8.21 3.30 -14.14
N PHE A 319 -7.21 2.97 -13.32
CA PHE A 319 -7.37 2.28 -12.04
C PHE A 319 -8.15 3.13 -11.04
N MET A 320 -7.85 4.43 -10.94
CA MET A 320 -8.57 5.33 -10.04
C MET A 320 -10.04 5.51 -10.44
N ILE A 321 -10.34 5.71 -11.72
CA ILE A 321 -11.73 5.82 -12.22
C ILE A 321 -12.51 4.53 -11.97
N SER A 322 -11.89 3.39 -12.26
CA SER A 322 -12.51 2.07 -12.07
C SER A 322 -12.75 1.77 -10.59
N GLY A 323 -11.77 2.07 -9.73
CA GLY A 323 -11.88 1.91 -8.28
C GLY A 323 -12.98 2.79 -7.68
N TRP A 324 -13.08 4.04 -8.14
CA TRP A 324 -14.14 4.95 -7.70
C TRP A 324 -15.54 4.46 -8.11
N ARG A 325 -15.71 4.01 -9.36
CA ARG A 325 -16.99 3.43 -9.83
C ARG A 325 -17.41 2.21 -9.02
N LEU A 326 -16.49 1.29 -8.75
CA LEU A 326 -16.77 0.09 -7.93
C LEU A 326 -17.15 0.47 -6.50
N SER A 327 -16.49 1.46 -5.91
CA SER A 327 -16.82 1.95 -4.58
C SER A 327 -18.23 2.57 -4.53
N SER A 328 -18.60 3.37 -5.53
CA SER A 328 -19.93 3.99 -5.63
C SER A 328 -21.05 2.96 -5.79
N ASN A 329 -20.83 1.90 -6.59
CA ASN A 329 -21.84 0.85 -6.77
C ASN A 329 -22.10 0.05 -5.49
N ARG A 330 -21.05 -0.21 -4.69
CA ARG A 330 -21.20 -0.88 -3.38
C ARG A 330 -21.97 -0.01 -2.37
N ALA A 331 -21.75 1.30 -2.41
CA ALA A 331 -22.52 2.24 -1.58
C ALA A 331 -24.01 2.28 -1.99
N ALA A 332 -24.32 2.21 -3.28
CA ALA A 332 -25.70 2.20 -3.76
C ALA A 332 -26.43 0.88 -3.43
N GLY A 333 -25.76 -0.26 -3.58
CA GLY A 333 -26.35 -1.58 -3.33
C GLY A 333 -26.53 -1.95 -1.85
N SER A 334 -25.92 -1.20 -0.93
CA SER A 334 -26.03 -1.42 0.52
C SER A 334 -27.15 -0.60 1.17
N LEU A 335 -27.91 0.19 0.41
CA LEU A 335 -29.11 0.82 0.93
C LEU A 335 -30.13 -0.27 1.27
N PRO A 336 -30.48 -0.45 2.55
CA PRO A 336 -31.41 -1.50 2.96
C PRO A 336 -32.73 -1.26 2.24
N ASN A 337 -33.23 -2.31 1.60
CA ASN A 337 -34.53 -2.37 0.93
C ASN A 337 -35.65 -2.28 1.99
N SER A 338 -35.70 -1.14 2.69
CA SER A 338 -36.53 -0.86 3.86
C SER A 338 -37.83 -0.14 3.47
N ARG A 339 -38.19 -0.14 2.18
CA ARG A 339 -39.54 0.19 1.74
C ARG A 339 -40.34 -1.10 1.62
N VAL A 340 -40.92 -1.50 2.75
CA VAL A 340 -42.21 -2.19 2.81
C VAL A 340 -43.23 -1.11 3.17
#